data_AF-A0A7J7Q3W1-F1
#
_entry.id   AF-A0A7J7Q3W1-F1
#
_cell.length_a   1.000
_cell.length_b   1.000
_cell.length_c   1.000
_cell.angle_alpha   90.00
_cell.angle_beta   90.00
_cell.angle_gamma   90.00
#
_symmetry.space_group_name_H-M   'P 1'
#
loop_
_entity.id
_entity.type
_entity.pdbx_description
1 polymer ?
#
loop_
_entity_poly.entity_id
_entity_poly.type
_entity_poly.pdbx_seq_one_letter_code
_entity_poly.pdbx_strand_id
1 'polypeptide(L)'
;MGKAKPAKHTAAEIKAKVHAATTNMGGGKAGLQDRKGGAVGHAKYMCPTCKTAAPDLKSMQLHWENKHPKLPFDEAACVDLHAKAGGVTTAGVAVQGSKKKK
;
A
#
# COMPACT_ATOMS: atom_id res chain seq x y z
N MET A 1 -55.67 -5.16 22.47
CA MET A 1 -54.20 -4.91 22.50
C MET A 1 -53.48 -5.98 21.67
N GLY A 2 -53.34 -5.78 20.35
CA GLY A 2 -52.61 -6.71 19.47
C GLY A 2 -51.13 -6.37 19.46
N LYS A 3 -50.27 -7.32 19.83
CA LYS A 3 -48.81 -7.16 19.87
C LYS A 3 -48.29 -6.66 18.50
N ALA A 4 -47.56 -5.54 18.51
CA ALA A 4 -47.01 -4.92 17.32
C ALA A 4 -46.12 -5.91 16.54
N LYS A 5 -46.24 -5.87 15.21
CA LYS A 5 -45.42 -6.66 14.29
C LYS A 5 -43.93 -6.39 14.56
N PRO A 6 -43.06 -7.40 14.65
CA PRO A 6 -41.62 -7.18 14.81
C PRO A 6 -41.13 -6.38 13.60
N ALA A 7 -40.64 -5.17 13.86
CA ALA A 7 -40.01 -4.35 12.84
C ALA A 7 -38.71 -5.04 12.43
N LYS A 8 -38.72 -5.65 11.23
CA LYS A 8 -37.62 -6.45 10.68
C LYS A 8 -36.32 -5.66 10.44
N HIS A 9 -36.32 -4.35 10.69
CA HIS A 9 -35.17 -3.46 10.57
C HIS A 9 -35.16 -2.47 11.74
N THR A 10 -34.24 -2.71 12.68
CA THR A 10 -33.94 -1.80 13.79
C THR A 10 -33.09 -0.63 13.31
N ALA A 11 -33.15 0.51 14.01
CA ALA A 11 -32.28 1.67 13.73
C ALA A 11 -30.79 1.30 13.77
N ALA A 12 -30.43 0.30 14.59
CA ALA A 12 -29.09 -0.26 14.66
C ALA A 12 -28.67 -0.95 13.35
N GLU A 13 -29.53 -1.76 12.74
CA GLU A 13 -29.26 -2.38 11.44
C GLU A 13 -29.19 -1.36 10.31
N ILE A 14 -30.00 -0.31 10.39
CA ILE A 14 -29.97 0.79 9.42
C ILE A 14 -28.64 1.54 9.53
N LYS A 15 -28.16 1.86 10.75
CA LYS A 15 -26.85 2.47 10.97
C LYS A 15 -25.69 1.58 10.55
N ALA A 16 -25.76 0.27 10.83
CA ALA A 16 -24.73 -0.68 10.40
C ALA A 16 -24.64 -0.78 8.87
N LYS A 17 -25.79 -0.76 8.19
CA LYS A 17 -25.86 -0.68 6.72
C LYS A 17 -25.32 0.65 6.20
N VAL A 18 -25.66 1.78 6.84
CA VAL A 18 -25.18 3.11 6.47
C VAL A 18 -23.66 3.21 6.67
N HIS A 19 -23.13 2.71 7.79
CA HIS A 19 -21.71 2.71 8.09
C HIS A 19 -20.91 1.85 7.09
N ALA A 20 -21.38 0.65 6.77
CA ALA A 20 -20.78 -0.18 5.72
C ALA A 20 -20.92 0.42 4.31
N ALA A 21 -21.91 1.28 4.09
CA ALA A 21 -22.12 2.00 2.83
C ALA A 21 -21.33 3.31 2.71
N THR A 22 -20.91 3.92 3.83
CA THR A 22 -20.26 5.25 3.86
C THR A 22 -18.79 5.23 4.27
N THR A 23 -18.31 4.12 4.83
CA THR A 23 -16.92 3.94 5.22
C THR A 23 -16.14 3.23 4.11
N ASN A 24 -15.01 3.81 3.69
CA ASN A 24 -14.14 3.24 2.66
C ASN A 24 -13.51 1.93 3.19
N MET A 25 -13.91 0.80 2.59
CA MET A 25 -13.41 -0.55 2.89
C MET A 25 -12.13 -0.90 2.10
N GLY A 26 -11.36 0.10 1.69
CA GLY A 26 -10.00 -0.13 1.24
C GLY A 26 -9.79 -0.82 -0.12
N GLY A 27 -10.87 -1.17 -0.80
CA GLY A 27 -10.84 -1.90 -2.07
C GLY A 27 -10.83 -0.96 -3.29
N GLY A 28 -10.07 -1.32 -4.33
CA GLY A 28 -10.10 -0.64 -5.63
C GLY A 28 -8.85 0.18 -5.92
N LYS A 29 -9.01 1.45 -6.32
CA LYS A 29 -7.91 2.35 -6.74
C LYS A 29 -6.94 2.68 -5.59
N ALA A 30 -7.46 2.94 -4.39
CA ALA A 30 -6.62 3.15 -3.21
C ALA A 30 -5.80 1.90 -2.88
N GLY A 31 -6.44 0.72 -2.88
CA GLY A 31 -5.74 -0.56 -2.78
C GLY A 31 -4.83 -0.88 -3.96
N LEU A 32 -5.09 -0.37 -5.18
CA LEU A 32 -4.21 -0.55 -6.34
C LEU A 32 -2.95 0.31 -6.21
N GLN A 33 -3.09 1.56 -5.76
CA GLN A 33 -1.96 2.44 -5.47
C GLN A 33 -1.11 1.85 -4.34
N ASP A 34 -1.76 1.31 -3.30
CA ASP A 34 -1.09 0.57 -2.23
C ASP A 34 -0.34 -0.67 -2.77
N ARG A 35 -0.99 -1.50 -3.59
CA ARG A 35 -0.34 -2.65 -4.24
C ARG A 35 0.79 -2.25 -5.20
N LYS A 36 0.73 -1.06 -5.79
CA LYS A 36 1.78 -0.53 -6.66
C LYS A 36 2.92 0.14 -5.89
N GLY A 37 2.83 0.25 -4.56
CA GLY A 37 3.85 0.90 -3.75
C GLY A 37 3.78 2.43 -3.82
N GLY A 38 2.57 3.00 -3.86
CA GLY A 38 2.36 4.45 -3.86
C GLY A 38 2.98 5.17 -5.06
N ALA A 39 3.59 6.33 -4.82
CA ALA A 39 4.14 7.19 -5.88
C ALA A 39 5.50 6.74 -6.42
N VAL A 40 6.30 6.03 -5.63
CA VAL A 40 7.68 5.61 -6.00
C VAL A 40 7.87 4.10 -6.08
N GLY A 41 6.82 3.32 -5.85
CA GLY A 41 6.85 1.87 -5.91
C GLY A 41 7.39 1.19 -4.65
N HIS A 42 7.55 -0.13 -4.74
CA HIS A 42 8.17 -0.96 -3.70
C HIS A 42 9.69 -0.86 -3.68
N ALA A 43 10.28 -0.17 -4.66
CA ALA A 43 11.72 0.05 -4.71
C ALA A 43 12.09 1.24 -3.84
N LYS A 44 12.95 1.00 -2.84
CA LYS A 44 13.37 2.03 -1.89
C LYS A 44 14.57 2.83 -2.40
N TYR A 45 15.52 2.16 -3.04
CA TYR A 45 16.78 2.76 -3.44
C TYR A 45 16.91 2.80 -4.96
N MET A 46 17.50 3.88 -5.47
CA MET A 46 17.82 4.04 -6.88
C MET A 46 19.34 4.17 -7.06
N CYS A 47 19.88 3.38 -7.99
CA CYS A 47 21.29 3.39 -8.36
C CYS A 47 21.67 4.76 -8.97
N PRO A 48 22.74 5.42 -8.49
CA PRO A 48 23.12 6.75 -8.99
C PRO A 48 23.62 6.72 -10.45
N THR A 49 24.16 5.59 -10.91
CA THR A 49 24.79 5.48 -12.24
C THR A 49 23.79 5.13 -13.33
N CYS A 50 23.02 4.05 -13.15
CA CYS A 50 22.12 3.52 -14.19
C CYS A 50 20.63 3.68 -13.86
N LYS A 51 20.29 4.27 -12.71
CA LYS A 51 18.90 4.49 -12.25
C LYS A 51 18.06 3.22 -12.07
N THR A 52 18.70 2.06 -11.98
CA THR A 52 18.02 0.82 -11.60
C THR A 52 17.52 0.95 -10.16
N ALA A 53 16.28 0.54 -9.92
CA ALA A 53 15.66 0.60 -8.60
C ALA A 53 15.79 -0.75 -7.89
N ALA A 54 16.14 -0.74 -6.61
CA ALA A 54 16.24 -1.94 -5.76
C ALA A 54 15.40 -1.75 -4.48
N PRO A 55 14.81 -2.83 -3.95
CA PRO A 55 13.99 -2.77 -2.73
C PRO A 55 14.82 -2.55 -1.45
N ASP A 56 16.08 -2.98 -1.44
CA ASP A 56 16.97 -2.93 -0.28
C ASP A 56 18.43 -2.68 -0.68
N LEU A 57 19.26 -2.31 0.31
CA LEU A 57 20.67 -1.99 0.09
C LEU A 57 21.50 -3.20 -0.33
N LYS A 58 21.20 -4.42 0.15
CA LYS A 58 21.95 -5.63 -0.23
C LYS A 58 21.69 -6.01 -1.68
N SER A 59 20.44 -5.90 -2.13
CA SER A 59 20.09 -6.04 -3.54
C SER A 59 20.77 -4.98 -4.41
N MET A 60 20.96 -3.77 -3.87
CA MET A 60 21.70 -2.71 -4.56
C MET A 60 23.21 -2.98 -4.62
N GLN A 61 23.81 -3.51 -3.55
CA GLN A 61 25.20 -3.97 -3.52
C GLN A 61 25.43 -5.04 -4.60
N LEU A 62 24.58 -6.07 -4.64
CA LEU A 62 24.67 -7.13 -5.65
C LEU A 62 24.49 -6.57 -7.06
N HIS A 63 23.56 -5.63 -7.26
CA HIS A 63 23.40 -4.93 -8.54
C HIS A 63 24.69 -4.20 -8.93
N TRP A 64 25.31 -3.50 -7.99
CA TRP A 64 26.52 -2.72 -8.24
C TRP A 64 27.72 -3.60 -8.57
N GLU A 65 27.96 -4.68 -7.82
CA GLU A 65 29.04 -5.63 -8.07
C GLU A 65 28.93 -6.24 -9.48
N ASN A 66 27.71 -6.53 -9.94
CA ASN A 66 27.48 -7.14 -11.25
C ASN A 66 27.47 -6.14 -12.42
N LYS A 67 26.97 -4.92 -12.23
CA LYS A 67 26.77 -3.93 -13.32
C LYS A 67 27.78 -2.80 -13.32
N HIS A 68 28.43 -2.53 -12.20
CA HIS A 68 29.40 -1.46 -12.00
C HIS A 68 30.69 -1.95 -11.31
N PRO A 69 31.32 -3.07 -11.77
CA PRO A 69 32.47 -3.67 -11.08
C PRO A 69 33.73 -2.78 -11.06
N LYS A 70 33.76 -1.71 -11.85
CA LYS A 70 34.90 -0.80 -11.99
C LYS A 70 34.83 0.42 -11.07
N LEU A 71 33.73 0.61 -10.35
CA LEU A 71 33.51 1.77 -9.49
C LEU A 71 33.30 1.33 -8.04
N PRO A 72 33.79 2.09 -7.04
CA PRO A 72 33.49 1.80 -5.64
C PRO A 72 32.00 1.95 -5.37
N PHE A 73 31.42 1.03 -4.61
CA PHE A 73 30.04 1.14 -4.16
C PHE A 73 29.95 2.13 -3.00
N ASP A 74 29.14 3.17 -3.16
CA ASP A 74 28.83 4.14 -2.11
C ASP A 74 27.34 4.04 -1.75
N GLU A 75 27.07 3.56 -0.54
CA GLU A 75 25.73 3.40 0.02
C GLU A 75 25.04 4.75 0.25
N ALA A 76 25.81 5.79 0.60
CA ALA A 76 25.26 7.12 0.86
C ALA A 76 24.88 7.83 -0.45
N ALA A 77 25.50 7.46 -1.57
CA ALA A 77 25.16 7.97 -2.89
C ALA A 77 23.87 7.36 -3.47
N CYS A 78 23.35 6.28 -2.88
CA CYS A 78 22.08 5.70 -3.31
C CYS A 78 20.92 6.62 -2.94
N VAL A 79 20.10 6.97 -3.94
CA VAL A 79 18.96 7.86 -3.75
C VAL A 79 17.83 7.08 -3.08
N ASP A 80 17.48 7.45 -1.84
CA ASP A 80 16.29 6.95 -1.17
C ASP A 80 15.03 7.62 -1.78
N LEU A 81 14.29 6.83 -2.56
CA LEU A 81 13.07 7.28 -3.23
C LEU A 81 11.91 7.44 -2.23
N HIS A 82 11.87 6.62 -1.17
CA HIS A 82 10.83 6.69 -0.15
C HIS A 82 10.99 7.96 0.68
N ALA A 83 12.22 8.33 1.04
CA ALA A 83 12.51 9.59 1.72
C ALA A 83 12.06 10.81 0.88
N LYS A 84 12.31 10.78 -0.45
CA LYS A 84 11.86 11.84 -1.37
C LYS A 84 10.35 11.92 -1.52
N ALA A 85 9.65 10.80 -1.41
CA ALA A 85 8.19 10.74 -1.54
C ALA A 85 7.43 11.08 -0.25
N GLY A 86 8.13 11.46 0.82
CA GLY A 86 7.50 11.77 2.11
C GLY A 86 7.23 10.56 3.00
N GLY A 87 7.90 9.43 2.75
CA GLY A 87 7.86 8.23 3.60
C GLY A 87 7.14 7.04 2.98
N VAL A 88 6.47 6.25 3.84
CA VAL A 88 5.85 4.96 3.51
C VAL A 88 4.86 5.11 2.34
N THR A 89 5.10 4.33 1.30
CA THR A 89 4.33 4.41 0.05
C THR A 89 3.09 3.52 0.04
N THR A 90 2.98 2.62 1.02
CA THR A 90 1.84 1.72 1.21
C THR A 90 1.19 1.96 2.57
N ALA A 91 0.01 2.58 2.57
CA ALA A 91 -0.77 2.79 3.78
C ALA A 91 -1.51 1.52 4.26
N GLY A 92 -1.33 0.37 3.59
CA GLY A 92 -1.95 -0.90 3.97
C GLY A 92 -3.47 -0.84 3.84
N VAL A 93 -3.95 -0.10 2.84
CA VAL A 93 -5.37 0.25 2.68
C VAL A 93 -6.23 -0.97 2.32
N ALA A 94 -5.69 -2.18 2.17
CA ALA A 94 -6.48 -3.40 1.92
C ALA A 94 -7.31 -3.87 3.15
N VAL A 95 -8.20 -3.02 3.67
CA VAL A 95 -9.02 -3.31 4.85
C VAL A 95 -10.37 -3.87 4.43
N GLN A 96 -10.42 -5.21 4.36
CA GLN A 96 -11.55 -6.11 4.07
C GLN A 96 -11.89 -6.32 2.59
N GLY A 97 -11.40 -7.45 2.08
CA GLY A 97 -12.02 -8.13 0.96
C GLY A 97 -13.51 -8.37 1.25
N SER A 98 -14.34 -8.02 0.26
CA SER A 98 -15.78 -8.24 0.18
C SER A 98 -16.26 -9.42 1.02
N LYS A 99 -17.05 -9.14 2.07
CA LYS A 99 -17.73 -10.18 2.87
C LYS A 99 -18.45 -11.14 1.92
N LYS A 100 -17.99 -12.39 1.86
CA LYS A 100 -18.68 -13.46 1.14
C LYS A 100 -20.05 -13.65 1.81
N LYS A 101 -21.12 -13.41 1.06
CA LYS A 101 -22.49 -13.68 1.51
C LYS A 101 -22.59 -15.16 1.90
N LYS A 102 -22.97 -15.43 3.16
CA LYS A 102 -23.48 -16.72 3.61
C LYS A 102 -24.92 -16.88 3.15
#